data_AF-A0A4R2ZZ05-F1
#
_entry.id   AF-A0A4R2ZZ05-F1
#
_cell.length_a   1.000
_cell.length_b   1.000
_cell.length_c   1.000
_cell.angle_alpha   90.00
_cell.angle_beta   90.00
_cell.angle_gamma   90.00
#
_symmetry.space_group_name_H-M   'P 1'
#
loop_
_entity.id
_entity.type
_entity.pdbx_description
1 polymer ?
#
loop_
_entity_poly.entity_id
_entity_poly.type
_entity_poly.pdbx_seq_one_letter_code
_entity_poly.pdbx_strand_id
1 'polypeptide(L)'
;MKKRILITFGTRGLGQRIAKLLGDEFEIFFASSEEIPSLLLNSGKYFKLPAGLMPTYAHEVLKISLDHQIDYVLPLGGYEFEPLAVAKILFEEYDIKVIVPAQDVLQDYYVIENPPKELSLALLVDGKSLIDDFTTEHPGLDGLFVVSDSGDDFALCAVSKD
;
A
#
# COMPACT_ATOMS: atom_id res chain seq x y z
N MET A 1 -11.57 2.38 -18.23
CA MET A 1 -11.69 1.36 -17.16
C MET A 1 -10.97 1.92 -15.95
N LYS A 2 -11.49 1.76 -14.73
CA LYS A 2 -10.80 2.22 -13.52
C LYS A 2 -9.54 1.38 -13.31
N LYS A 3 -8.45 2.01 -12.83
CA LYS A 3 -7.27 1.27 -12.39
C LYS A 3 -7.58 0.48 -11.12
N ARG A 4 -6.84 -0.59 -10.86
CA ARG A 4 -7.04 -1.52 -9.75
C ARG A 4 -5.93 -1.38 -8.72
N ILE A 5 -6.32 -1.30 -7.44
CA ILE A 5 -5.36 -1.24 -6.34
C ILE A 5 -5.62 -2.37 -5.35
N LEU A 6 -4.56 -3.08 -4.98
CA LEU A 6 -4.54 -4.07 -3.91
C LEU A 6 -3.99 -3.42 -2.63
N ILE A 7 -4.81 -3.34 -1.59
CA ILE A 7 -4.43 -2.79 -0.29
C ILE A 7 -4.24 -3.95 0.70
N THR A 8 -3.02 -4.14 1.22
CA THR A 8 -2.79 -5.13 2.28
C THR A 8 -3.33 -4.60 3.62
N PHE A 9 -3.57 -5.48 4.59
CA PHE A 9 -4.28 -5.12 5.83
C PHE A 9 -5.60 -4.39 5.58
N GLY A 10 -6.24 -4.72 4.46
CA GLY A 10 -7.43 -4.04 3.98
C GLY A 10 -8.60 -4.03 4.96
N THR A 11 -8.70 -5.04 5.83
CA THR A 11 -9.73 -5.19 6.86
C THR A 11 -9.57 -4.22 8.05
N ARG A 12 -8.45 -3.51 8.13
CA ARG A 12 -8.10 -2.62 9.26
C ARG A 12 -8.53 -1.18 8.99
N GLY A 13 -8.60 -0.39 10.05
CA GLY A 13 -9.11 0.99 9.99
C GLY A 13 -8.40 1.88 8.96
N LEU A 14 -7.06 1.80 8.88
CA LEU A 14 -6.29 2.56 7.88
C LEU A 14 -6.59 2.09 6.45
N GLY A 15 -6.59 0.77 6.21
CA GLY A 15 -6.89 0.20 4.90
C GLY A 15 -8.28 0.59 4.39
N GLN A 16 -9.30 0.53 5.26
CA GLN A 16 -10.66 0.97 4.94
C GLN A 16 -10.75 2.48 4.71
N ARG A 17 -9.98 3.29 5.45
CA ARG A 17 -9.90 4.74 5.24
C ARG A 17 -9.37 5.07 3.85
N ILE A 18 -8.26 4.45 3.45
CA ILE A 18 -7.67 4.65 2.11
C ILE A 18 -8.60 4.15 1.01
N ALA A 19 -9.20 2.98 1.17
CA ALA A 19 -10.15 2.44 0.20
C ALA A 19 -11.33 3.40 -0.06
N LYS A 20 -11.82 4.07 1.00
CA LYS A 20 -12.88 5.07 0.86
C LYS A 20 -12.40 6.32 0.09
N LEU A 21 -11.18 6.78 0.33
CA LEU A 21 -10.61 7.94 -0.38
C LEU A 21 -10.41 7.64 -1.87
N LEU A 22 -10.04 6.41 -2.23
CA LEU A 22 -9.72 6.03 -3.60
C LEU A 22 -10.91 5.48 -4.41
N GLY A 23 -12.02 5.11 -3.77
CA GLY A 23 -13.09 4.30 -4.39
C GLY A 23 -13.78 4.93 -5.60
N ASP A 24 -13.75 6.26 -5.72
CA ASP A 24 -14.33 6.98 -6.86
C ASP A 24 -13.47 6.87 -8.12
N GLU A 25 -12.17 6.64 -7.99
CA GLU A 25 -11.22 6.55 -9.11
C GLU A 25 -10.70 5.14 -9.37
N PHE A 26 -10.63 4.31 -8.33
CA PHE A 26 -10.04 2.98 -8.37
C PHE A 26 -11.05 1.87 -8.11
N GLU A 27 -10.81 0.71 -8.69
CA GLU A 27 -11.40 -0.54 -8.22
C GLU A 27 -10.52 -1.11 -7.10
N ILE A 28 -11.09 -1.23 -5.89
CA ILE A 28 -10.35 -1.62 -4.69
C ILE A 28 -10.41 -3.14 -4.47
N PHE A 29 -9.25 -3.71 -4.22
CA PHE A 29 -9.03 -5.07 -3.76
C PHE A 29 -8.27 -5.06 -2.43
N PHE A 30 -8.45 -6.11 -1.64
CA PHE A 30 -7.84 -6.24 -0.33
C PHE A 30 -7.11 -7.56 -0.20
N ALA A 31 -6.00 -7.54 0.52
CA ALA A 31 -5.35 -8.74 0.98
C ALA A 31 -4.96 -8.65 2.45
N SER A 32 -4.92 -9.79 3.15
CA SER A 32 -4.41 -9.83 4.51
C SER A 32 -3.87 -11.22 4.85
N SER A 33 -2.85 -11.24 5.70
CA SER A 33 -2.41 -12.47 6.38
C SER A 33 -3.24 -12.77 7.64
N GLU A 34 -4.02 -11.80 8.12
CA GLU A 34 -4.97 -11.98 9.22
C GLU A 34 -6.17 -12.81 8.77
N GLU A 35 -6.98 -13.26 9.74
CA GLU A 35 -8.22 -13.95 9.44
C GLU A 35 -9.20 -13.02 8.72
N ILE A 36 -9.65 -13.44 7.53
CA ILE A 36 -10.66 -12.75 6.75
C ILE A 36 -11.96 -13.55 6.86
N PRO A 37 -13.08 -12.93 7.31
CA PRO A 37 -14.39 -13.56 7.32
C PRO A 37 -14.75 -14.19 5.96
N SER A 38 -15.28 -15.42 5.97
CA SER A 38 -15.61 -16.17 4.74
C SER A 38 -16.57 -15.42 3.80
N LEU A 39 -17.49 -14.63 4.36
CA LEU A 39 -18.39 -13.77 3.59
C LEU A 39 -17.64 -12.74 2.72
N LEU A 40 -16.53 -12.18 3.23
CA LEU A 40 -15.71 -11.23 2.48
C LEU A 40 -14.89 -11.93 1.39
N LEU A 41 -14.37 -13.13 1.66
CA LEU A 41 -13.65 -13.93 0.65
C LEU A 41 -14.55 -14.24 -0.56
N ASN A 42 -15.83 -14.52 -0.33
CA ASN A 42 -16.79 -14.81 -1.40
C ASN A 42 -17.15 -13.59 -2.27
N SER A 43 -16.73 -12.37 -1.90
CA SER A 43 -16.95 -11.18 -2.72
C SER A 43 -16.05 -11.08 -3.94
N GLY A 44 -14.96 -11.87 -4.00
CA GLY A 44 -13.94 -11.78 -5.04
C GLY A 44 -13.00 -10.57 -4.91
N LYS A 45 -13.13 -9.78 -3.84
CA LYS A 45 -12.29 -8.59 -3.58
C LYS A 45 -11.34 -8.73 -2.40
N TYR A 46 -11.37 -9.86 -1.70
CA TYR A 46 -10.52 -10.12 -0.53
C TYR A 46 -9.71 -11.39 -0.77
N PHE A 47 -8.40 -11.29 -0.55
CA PHE A 47 -7.45 -12.37 -0.77
C PHE A 47 -6.67 -12.69 0.51
N LYS A 48 -6.39 -13.97 0.73
CA LYS A 48 -5.55 -14.39 1.85
C LYS A 48 -4.09 -14.39 1.42
N LEU A 49 -3.23 -13.81 2.25
CA LEU A 49 -1.78 -13.85 2.09
C LEU A 49 -1.14 -14.77 3.14
N PRO A 50 0.05 -15.32 2.89
CA PRO A 50 0.90 -15.84 3.95
C PRO A 50 1.36 -14.71 4.88
N ALA A 51 1.89 -15.05 6.05
CA ALA A 51 2.55 -14.07 6.92
C ALA A 51 3.73 -13.42 6.17
N GLY A 52 3.85 -12.09 6.18
CA GLY A 52 4.77 -11.40 5.27
C GLY A 52 6.26 -11.46 5.59
N LEU A 53 6.65 -12.14 6.66
CA LEU A 53 8.06 -12.52 6.90
C LEU A 53 8.47 -13.78 6.13
N MET A 54 7.54 -14.43 5.42
CA MET A 54 7.86 -15.60 4.61
C MET A 54 8.62 -15.18 3.33
N PRO A 55 9.68 -15.92 2.93
CA PRO A 55 10.44 -15.62 1.70
C PRO A 55 9.58 -15.57 0.43
N THR A 56 8.44 -16.26 0.42
CA THR A 56 7.52 -16.33 -0.71
C THR A 56 6.50 -15.19 -0.75
N TYR A 57 6.48 -14.29 0.24
CA TYR A 57 5.43 -13.28 0.37
C TYR A 57 5.29 -12.39 -0.87
N ALA A 58 6.40 -11.83 -1.37
CA ALA A 58 6.37 -10.99 -2.57
C ALA A 58 5.84 -11.75 -3.80
N HIS A 59 6.18 -13.04 -3.94
CA HIS A 59 5.68 -13.88 -5.03
C HIS A 59 4.17 -14.14 -4.93
N GLU A 60 3.63 -14.35 -3.73
CA GLU A 60 2.18 -14.52 -3.54
C GLU A 60 1.42 -13.22 -3.81
N VAL A 61 1.95 -12.07 -3.38
CA VAL A 61 1.38 -10.75 -3.70
C VAL A 61 1.41 -10.51 -5.22
N LEU A 62 2.52 -10.83 -5.89
CA LEU A 62 2.63 -10.71 -7.34
C LEU A 62 1.63 -11.61 -8.07
N LYS A 63 1.49 -12.87 -7.63
CA LYS A 63 0.54 -13.81 -8.22
C LYS A 63 -0.89 -13.27 -8.14
N ILE A 64 -1.33 -12.79 -6.97
CA ILE A 64 -2.64 -12.15 -6.82
C ILE A 64 -2.75 -10.95 -7.77
N SER A 65 -1.69 -10.16 -7.87
CA SER A 65 -1.67 -8.98 -8.73
C SER A 65 -1.86 -9.32 -10.21
N LEU A 66 -1.20 -10.38 -10.70
CA LEU A 66 -1.34 -10.87 -12.07
C LEU A 66 -2.73 -11.47 -12.32
N ASP A 67 -3.20 -12.35 -11.45
CA ASP A 67 -4.49 -13.03 -11.58
C ASP A 67 -5.67 -12.04 -11.63
N HIS A 68 -5.52 -10.88 -10.97
CA HIS A 68 -6.56 -9.85 -10.84
C HIS A 68 -6.26 -8.55 -11.60
N GLN A 69 -5.18 -8.50 -12.39
CA GLN A 69 -4.76 -7.34 -13.19
C GLN A 69 -4.65 -6.07 -12.33
N ILE A 70 -4.00 -6.19 -11.17
CA ILE A 70 -3.76 -5.09 -10.24
C ILE A 70 -2.72 -4.14 -10.85
N ASP A 71 -3.03 -2.84 -10.90
CA ASP A 71 -2.09 -1.81 -11.35
C ASP A 71 -1.19 -1.32 -10.20
N TYR A 72 -1.72 -1.30 -8.97
CA TYR A 72 -1.03 -0.78 -7.79
C TYR A 72 -1.12 -1.72 -6.59
N VAL A 73 -0.01 -1.92 -5.88
CA VAL A 73 0.03 -2.61 -4.59
C VAL A 73 0.38 -1.61 -3.51
N LEU A 74 -0.51 -1.40 -2.56
CA LEU A 74 -0.26 -0.60 -1.36
C LEU A 74 -0.09 -1.52 -0.15
N PRO A 75 1.16 -1.79 0.27
CA PRO A 75 1.40 -2.45 1.54
C PRO A 75 1.10 -1.49 2.69
N LEU A 76 0.46 -1.98 3.73
CA LEU A 76 0.21 -1.25 4.97
C LEU A 76 0.83 -1.92 6.20
N GLY A 77 1.30 -3.17 6.11
CA GLY A 77 2.04 -3.79 7.21
C GLY A 77 3.48 -3.32 7.21
N GLY A 78 3.99 -2.81 8.35
CA GLY A 78 5.37 -2.31 8.41
C GLY A 78 6.44 -3.37 8.04
N TYR A 79 6.16 -4.64 8.32
CA TYR A 79 7.04 -5.76 7.97
C TYR A 79 6.95 -6.18 6.49
N GLU A 80 5.98 -5.66 5.75
CA GLU A 80 5.79 -5.93 4.32
C GLU A 80 6.63 -4.97 3.47
N PHE A 81 7.06 -3.84 4.04
CA PHE A 81 7.76 -2.80 3.30
C PHE A 81 9.08 -3.27 2.71
N GLU A 82 9.96 -3.84 3.53
CA GLU A 82 11.28 -4.31 3.07
C GLU A 82 11.19 -5.41 1.98
N PRO A 83 10.45 -6.53 2.17
CA PRO A 83 10.38 -7.56 1.14
C PRO A 83 9.73 -7.06 -0.16
N LEU A 84 8.79 -6.13 -0.08
CA LEU A 84 8.16 -5.54 -1.27
C LEU A 84 9.03 -4.46 -1.93
N ALA A 85 9.81 -3.69 -1.16
CA ALA A 85 10.78 -2.73 -1.68
C ALA A 85 11.87 -3.45 -2.48
N VAL A 86 12.39 -4.57 -1.96
CA VAL A 86 13.35 -5.45 -2.67
C VAL A 86 12.73 -6.00 -3.96
N ALA A 87 11.45 -6.34 -3.95
CA ALA A 87 10.77 -6.94 -5.09
C ALA A 87 10.22 -5.92 -6.11
N LYS A 88 10.35 -4.60 -5.90
CA LYS A 88 9.76 -3.57 -6.79
C LYS A 88 10.05 -3.82 -8.27
N ILE A 89 11.31 -4.09 -8.61
CA ILE A 89 11.75 -4.34 -10.00
C ILE A 89 10.97 -5.51 -10.62
N LEU A 90 10.77 -6.59 -9.87
CA LEU A 90 10.03 -7.76 -10.34
C LEU A 90 8.56 -7.41 -10.66
N PHE A 91 7.92 -6.54 -9.89
CA PHE A 91 6.55 -6.09 -10.16
C PHE A 91 6.49 -5.14 -11.36
N GLU A 92 7.50 -4.28 -11.51
CA GLU A 92 7.61 -3.32 -12.62
C GLU A 92 7.75 -4.01 -13.99
N GLU A 93 8.35 -5.21 -14.04
CA GLU A 93 8.38 -6.06 -15.26
C GLU A 93 6.99 -6.41 -15.81
N TYR A 94 5.95 -6.30 -14.97
CA TYR A 94 4.56 -6.58 -15.31
C TYR A 94 3.66 -5.33 -15.26
N ASP A 95 4.25 -4.13 -15.29
CA ASP A 95 3.55 -2.84 -15.18
C ASP A 95 2.78 -2.66 -13.86
N ILE A 96 3.18 -3.37 -12.80
CA ILE A 96 2.56 -3.27 -11.47
C ILE A 96 3.41 -2.34 -10.59
N LYS A 97 2.81 -1.28 -10.06
CA LYS A 97 3.51 -0.33 -9.19
C LYS A 97 3.32 -0.68 -7.71
N VAL A 98 4.41 -1.00 -7.02
CA VAL A 98 4.39 -1.20 -5.56
C VAL A 98 4.65 0.14 -4.87
N ILE A 99 3.68 0.60 -4.09
CA ILE A 99 3.63 1.92 -3.46
C ILE A 99 4.32 1.86 -2.08
N VAL A 100 5.64 1.79 -2.10
CA VAL A 100 6.54 1.76 -0.93
C VAL A 100 7.86 2.45 -1.28
N PRO A 101 8.56 3.10 -0.34
CA PRO A 101 9.86 3.70 -0.65
C PRO A 101 10.85 2.71 -1.25
N ALA A 102 11.80 3.21 -2.03
CA ALA A 102 12.89 2.38 -2.54
C ALA A 102 13.74 1.82 -1.38
N GLN A 103 14.34 0.65 -1.60
CA GLN A 103 15.02 -0.11 -0.55
C GLN A 103 16.16 0.68 0.11
N ASP A 104 16.88 1.48 -0.66
CA ASP A 104 18.04 2.26 -0.23
C ASP A 104 17.70 3.44 0.69
N VAL A 105 16.47 3.97 0.59
CA VAL A 105 15.98 5.09 1.41
C VAL A 105 14.90 4.69 2.41
N LEU A 106 14.42 3.43 2.38
CA LEU A 106 13.30 2.98 3.21
C LEU A 106 13.55 3.20 4.72
N GLN A 107 14.79 2.99 5.17
CA GLN A 107 15.17 3.13 6.58
C GLN A 107 15.28 4.58 7.06
N ASP A 108 15.24 5.54 6.14
CA ASP A 108 15.33 6.97 6.47
C ASP A 108 13.98 7.54 6.94
N TYR A 109 12.88 6.83 6.67
CA TYR A 109 11.53 7.26 7.02
C TYR A 109 11.10 6.73 8.39
N TYR A 110 10.67 7.63 9.26
CA TYR A 110 9.97 7.26 10.48
C TYR A 110 8.61 6.64 10.15
N VAL A 111 8.23 5.57 10.85
CA VAL A 111 6.94 4.89 10.67
C VAL A 111 5.96 5.31 11.76
N ILE A 112 4.80 5.84 11.34
CA ILE A 112 3.63 6.05 12.20
C ILE A 112 2.66 4.89 11.99
N GLU A 113 2.42 4.13 13.05
CA GLU A 113 1.39 3.09 13.05
C GLU A 113 0.02 3.67 13.38
N ASN A 114 -1.01 3.26 12.63
CA ASN A 114 -2.40 3.66 12.80
C ASN A 114 -2.56 5.20 12.98
N PRO A 115 -2.12 6.00 11.99
CA PRO A 115 -2.16 7.45 12.10
C PRO A 115 -3.58 7.95 12.42
N PRO A 116 -3.72 8.94 13.34
CA PRO A 116 -4.99 9.55 13.67
C PRO A 116 -5.75 10.06 12.44
N LYS A 117 -7.09 10.14 12.54
CA LYS A 117 -7.94 10.53 11.40
C LYS A 117 -7.80 12.01 11.05
N GLU A 118 -7.33 12.81 12.00
CA GLU A 118 -7.10 14.24 11.89
C GLU A 118 -5.86 14.57 11.05
N LEU A 119 -4.91 13.63 10.94
CA LEU A 119 -3.73 13.80 10.09
C LEU A 119 -4.11 13.57 8.62
N SER A 120 -3.69 14.50 7.77
CA SER A 120 -3.80 14.37 6.32
C SER A 120 -2.87 13.27 5.82
N LEU A 121 -3.37 12.46 4.88
CA LEU A 121 -2.64 11.36 4.27
C LEU A 121 -2.32 11.71 2.83
N ALA A 122 -1.09 11.45 2.40
CA ALA A 122 -0.67 11.53 1.00
C ALA A 122 -0.27 10.12 0.52
N LEU A 123 -0.97 9.60 -0.48
CA LEU A 123 -0.60 8.34 -1.15
C LEU A 123 0.20 8.68 -2.39
N LEU A 124 1.53 8.67 -2.28
CA LEU A 124 2.42 9.14 -3.33
C LEU A 124 2.80 8.00 -4.28
N VAL A 125 2.75 8.28 -5.57
CA VAL A 125 3.37 7.49 -6.64
C VAL A 125 4.21 8.42 -7.49
N ASP A 126 5.51 8.15 -7.57
CA ASP A 126 6.49 9.02 -8.24
C ASP A 126 6.35 10.50 -7.77
N GLY A 127 6.17 10.68 -6.47
CA GLY A 127 6.00 11.98 -5.82
C GLY A 127 4.65 12.67 -6.03
N LYS A 128 3.69 12.04 -6.71
CA LYS A 128 2.33 12.60 -6.93
C LYS A 128 1.30 11.87 -6.10
N SER A 129 0.43 12.61 -5.42
CA SER A 129 -0.66 12.04 -4.64
C SER A 129 -1.72 11.41 -5.55
N LEU A 130 -2.22 10.25 -5.13
CA LEU A 130 -3.39 9.58 -5.72
C LEU A 130 -4.70 9.93 -5.00
N ILE A 131 -4.64 10.72 -3.93
CA ILE A 131 -5.79 11.10 -3.10
C ILE A 131 -6.28 12.52 -3.45
N ASP A 132 -5.35 13.41 -3.78
CA ASP A 132 -5.57 14.83 -4.02
C ASP A 132 -4.51 15.39 -4.98
N ASP A 133 -4.54 16.70 -5.22
CA ASP A 133 -3.61 17.37 -6.15
C ASP A 133 -2.21 17.62 -5.56
N PHE A 134 -1.88 17.06 -4.38
CA PHE A 134 -0.57 17.25 -3.75
C PHE A 134 0.56 16.59 -4.58
N THR A 135 1.67 17.30 -4.73
CA THR A 135 2.90 16.80 -5.36
C THR A 135 4.09 17.23 -4.50
N THR A 136 4.98 16.29 -4.19
CA THR A 136 6.20 16.58 -3.42
C THR A 136 7.35 17.04 -4.33
N GLU A 137 8.32 17.73 -3.75
CA GLU A 137 9.60 18.06 -4.40
C GLU A 137 10.55 16.86 -4.52
N HIS A 138 10.20 15.71 -3.92
CA HIS A 138 10.97 14.46 -3.98
C HIS A 138 10.45 13.54 -5.10
N PRO A 139 11.00 13.61 -6.33
CA PRO A 139 10.60 12.73 -7.42
C PRO A 139 10.92 11.27 -7.08
N GLY A 140 10.12 10.33 -7.58
CA GLY A 140 10.30 8.90 -7.29
C GLY A 140 9.84 8.44 -5.90
N LEU A 141 9.34 9.35 -5.05
CA LEU A 141 8.83 8.96 -3.73
C LEU A 141 7.50 8.21 -3.87
N ASP A 142 7.51 6.95 -3.44
CA ASP A 142 6.35 6.06 -3.41
C ASP A 142 6.02 5.72 -1.95
N GLY A 143 4.76 5.75 -1.55
CA GLY A 143 4.34 5.33 -0.21
C GLY A 143 3.08 6.03 0.29
N LEU A 144 2.56 5.57 1.42
CA LEU A 144 1.52 6.28 2.16
C LEU A 144 2.15 7.07 3.30
N PHE A 145 1.97 8.39 3.31
CA PHE A 145 2.61 9.26 4.29
C PHE A 145 1.61 10.13 5.04
N VAL A 146 1.99 10.50 6.27
CA VAL A 146 1.60 11.80 6.83
C VAL A 146 2.65 12.80 6.40
N VAL A 147 2.21 13.94 5.89
CA VAL A 147 3.07 15.05 5.49
C VAL A 147 2.95 16.14 6.56
N SER A 148 4.07 16.74 6.96
CA SER A 148 4.07 17.88 7.86
C SER A 148 3.37 19.10 7.23
N ASP A 149 2.97 20.06 8.06
CA ASP A 149 2.36 21.31 7.58
C ASP A 149 3.31 22.13 6.69
N SER A 150 4.62 21.92 6.79
CA SER A 150 5.60 22.55 5.89
C SER A 150 5.65 21.89 4.51
N GLY A 151 5.20 20.64 4.37
CA GLY A 151 5.27 19.86 3.13
C GLY A 151 6.58 19.08 2.96
N ASP A 152 7.55 19.26 3.87
CA ASP A 152 8.93 18.79 3.70
C ASP A 152 9.24 17.49 4.46
N ASP A 153 8.49 17.20 5.53
CA ASP A 153 8.73 16.01 6.35
C ASP A 153 7.66 14.96 6.10
N PHE A 154 8.12 13.72 5.91
CA PHE A 154 7.28 12.58 5.59
C PHE A 154 7.43 11.51 6.67
N ALA A 155 6.31 11.05 7.21
CA ALA A 155 6.26 9.87 8.06
C ALA A 155 5.47 8.76 7.38
N LEU A 156 6.12 7.62 7.15
CA LEU A 156 5.53 6.47 6.47
C LEU A 156 4.44 5.86 7.34
N CYS A 157 3.27 5.61 6.76
CA CYS A 157 2.11 5.09 7.49
C CYS A 157 2.06 3.58 7.42
N ALA A 158 1.83 2.94 8.56
CA ALA A 158 1.59 1.51 8.64
C ALA A 158 0.36 1.21 9.51
N VAL A 159 -0.13 -0.02 9.42
CA VAL A 159 -1.02 -0.62 10.40
C VAL A 159 -0.17 -1.28 11.48
N SER A 160 -0.53 -1.06 12.74
CA SER A 160 0.13 -1.72 13.87
C SER A 160 -0.13 -3.24 13.85
N LYS A 161 0.90 -4.01 14.22
CA LYS A 161 0.75 -5.42 14.58
C LYS A 161 0.12 -5.48 15.98
N ASP A 162 -1.12 -5.96 16.08
CA ASP A 162 -1.68 -6.34 17.38
C ASP A 162 -0.90 -7.52 18.01
#